data_AF-A0AAE0Q4E1-F1
#
_entry.id   AF-A0AAE0Q4E1-F1
#
_cell.length_a   1.000
_cell.length_b   1.000
_cell.length_c   1.000
_cell.angle_alpha   90.00
_cell.angle_beta   90.00
_cell.angle_gamma   90.00
#
_symmetry.space_group_name_H-M   'P 1'
#
loop_
_entity.id
_entity.type
_entity.pdbx_description
1 polymer ?
#
loop_
_entity_poly.entity_id
_entity_poly.type
_entity_poly.pdbx_seq_one_letter_code
_entity_poly.pdbx_strand_id
1 'polypeptide(L)'
;MAALSAALRLFRSCHGMRNVDFDARTVLRGVKRLSCSLSSGENADQVQKVHFTDAEVQDVLKRITGLDLNKVFRPVKQELKPPKYKLLTDAQLKEAVKKAEEEAQRLLKMPPVLPERQPIDDVLCEDKILEGMDTAKYVFTDITYNIPHRERFIVVREPSGVLRKASWEERDRLIQVYFPREGRKLTAPPIFKEENLKVVFGQNRHEEVLNYCLVQFEPDSADFKRVHTLTYEDIEKHGKYELLRSTCLFGGLVWHLVSSRIIDGLLLDMLQRDRLQDAVDLVQLFKLVYPQSDVALKSKQATGIELLKVYADCEAQKPAIKLALQSHEQAMAVNSA
;
A
#
# COMPACT_ATOMS: atom_id res chain seq x y z
N MET A 1 8.58 0.65 -57.68
CA MET A 1 7.50 -0.31 -57.35
C MET A 1 7.78 -0.92 -55.99
N ALA A 2 7.15 -0.37 -54.94
CA ALA A 2 6.80 -1.02 -53.67
C ALA A 2 6.47 0.09 -52.66
N ALA A 3 5.18 0.42 -52.60
CA ALA A 3 4.58 1.15 -51.49
C ALA A 3 4.55 0.23 -50.26
N LEU A 4 4.72 0.78 -49.05
CA LEU A 4 4.22 0.15 -47.82
C LEU A 4 4.04 1.21 -46.72
N SER A 5 2.80 1.68 -46.65
CA SER A 5 2.01 1.95 -45.44
C SER A 5 2.70 2.66 -44.27
N ALA A 6 2.44 3.96 -44.16
CA ALA A 6 2.51 4.69 -42.89
C ALA A 6 1.37 4.24 -41.97
N ALA A 7 1.68 3.43 -40.96
CA ALA A 7 0.78 3.17 -39.85
C ALA A 7 0.98 4.25 -38.78
N LEU A 8 0.01 5.17 -38.71
CA LEU A 8 -0.17 6.12 -37.61
C LEU A 8 -0.40 5.33 -36.31
N ARG A 9 0.68 5.02 -35.57
CA ARG A 9 0.57 4.62 -34.17
C ARG A 9 0.30 5.88 -33.36
N LEU A 10 -0.93 6.03 -32.90
CA LEU A 10 -1.29 6.95 -31.82
C LEU A 10 -0.48 6.57 -30.57
N PHE A 11 0.66 7.21 -30.37
CA PHE A 11 1.41 7.16 -29.12
C PHE A 11 0.59 7.88 -28.05
N ARG A 12 -0.21 7.13 -27.28
CA ARG A 12 -0.69 7.61 -25.98
C ARG A 12 0.52 7.72 -25.07
N SER A 13 0.98 8.96 -24.90
CA SER A 13 1.98 9.36 -23.92
C SER A 13 1.40 9.16 -22.52
N CYS A 14 1.67 8.01 -21.91
CA CYS A 14 1.52 7.82 -20.47
C CYS A 14 2.86 8.20 -19.85
N HIS A 15 2.91 9.38 -19.23
CA HIS A 15 4.05 9.81 -18.44
C HIS A 15 4.18 8.87 -17.24
N GLY A 16 5.27 8.12 -17.18
CA GLY A 16 5.67 7.43 -15.96
C GLY A 16 5.92 8.51 -14.91
N MET A 17 5.10 8.53 -13.86
CA MET A 17 5.25 9.54 -12.82
C MET A 17 6.52 9.26 -12.02
N ARG A 18 7.19 10.36 -11.64
CA ARG A 18 8.23 10.35 -10.61
C ARG A 18 7.74 9.55 -9.42
N ASN A 19 8.65 8.80 -8.79
CA ASN A 19 8.51 8.53 -7.36
C ASN A 19 8.40 9.90 -6.69
N VAL A 20 7.17 10.33 -6.42
CA VAL A 20 6.93 11.48 -5.57
C VAL A 20 7.52 11.03 -4.25
N ASP A 21 8.59 11.70 -3.80
CA ASP A 21 9.13 11.47 -2.47
C ASP A 21 7.94 11.47 -1.52
N PHE A 22 7.62 10.29 -1.00
CA PHE A 22 6.63 10.16 0.04
C PHE A 22 7.26 10.82 1.24
N ASP A 23 7.03 12.13 1.39
CA ASP A 23 7.58 12.89 2.49
C ASP A 23 6.90 12.40 3.76
N ALA A 24 7.50 11.37 4.36
CA ALA A 24 7.06 10.74 5.59
C ALA A 24 6.98 11.77 6.74
N ARG A 25 7.59 12.96 6.58
CA ARG A 25 7.51 14.06 7.55
C ARG A 25 6.11 14.67 7.61
N THR A 26 5.34 14.65 6.53
CA THR A 26 3.98 15.20 6.51
C THR A 26 2.97 14.28 7.22
N VAL A 27 3.19 12.96 7.16
CA VAL A 27 2.34 11.97 7.87
C VAL A 27 2.68 11.89 9.36
N LEU A 28 3.97 12.02 9.73
CA LEU A 28 4.40 11.90 11.13
C LEU A 28 4.12 13.14 12.00
N ARG A 29 3.92 14.33 11.43
CA ARG A 29 3.60 15.54 12.22
C ARG A 29 2.14 15.63 12.68
N GLY A 30 1.24 14.81 12.13
CA GLY A 30 -0.18 14.79 12.49
C GLY A 30 -0.57 13.76 13.56
N VAL A 31 0.36 12.91 14.02
CA VAL A 31 0.08 11.93 15.09
C VAL A 31 0.37 12.56 16.46
N LYS A 32 -0.33 13.64 16.79
CA LYS A 32 -0.51 14.00 18.19
C LYS A 32 -1.79 13.32 18.67
N ARG A 33 -1.59 12.37 19.59
CA ARG A 33 -2.58 11.55 20.29
C ARG A 33 -3.93 12.25 20.47
N LEU A 34 -4.96 11.69 19.84
CA LEU A 34 -6.34 11.74 20.36
C LEU A 34 -6.69 10.32 20.81
N SER A 35 -6.18 9.94 21.97
CA SER A 35 -6.71 8.84 22.76
C SER A 35 -7.98 9.35 23.43
N CYS A 36 -9.12 9.27 22.74
CA CYS A 36 -10.43 9.40 23.39
C CYS A 36 -10.72 8.09 24.11
N SER A 37 -10.42 8.05 25.40
CA SER A 37 -10.90 7.04 26.33
C SER A 37 -12.40 7.26 26.55
N LEU A 38 -13.24 6.59 25.76
CA LEU A 38 -14.62 6.29 26.16
C LEU A 38 -14.57 5.03 27.02
N SER A 39 -14.57 5.25 28.32
CA SER A 39 -14.75 4.20 29.32
C SER A 39 -16.17 3.66 29.26
N SER A 40 -16.33 2.48 28.69
CA SER A 40 -17.44 1.59 28.99
C SER A 40 -16.83 0.28 29.45
N GLY A 41 -17.04 -0.01 30.73
CA GLY A 41 -16.41 -1.12 31.43
C GLY A 41 -16.91 -2.49 31.00
N GLU A 42 -16.10 -3.45 31.46
CA GLU A 42 -16.36 -4.88 31.68
C GLU A 42 -15.89 -5.89 30.63
N ASN A 43 -14.91 -6.67 31.14
CA ASN A 43 -14.58 -8.08 30.92
C ASN A 43 -13.37 -8.44 30.06
N ALA A 44 -12.54 -9.25 30.71
CA ALA A 44 -11.24 -9.75 30.30
C ALA A 44 -11.35 -10.77 29.17
N ASP A 45 -10.86 -10.41 27.98
CA ASP A 45 -10.01 -11.24 27.10
C ASP A 45 -9.58 -10.41 25.86
N GLN A 46 -9.06 -9.20 26.07
CA GLN A 46 -8.62 -8.36 24.95
C GLN A 46 -7.29 -8.88 24.41
N VAL A 47 -7.34 -9.90 23.55
CA VAL A 47 -6.24 -10.25 22.66
C VAL A 47 -5.81 -8.96 21.96
N GLN A 48 -4.61 -8.50 22.28
CA GLN A 48 -4.06 -7.25 21.75
C GLN A 48 -4.08 -7.33 20.23
N LYS A 49 -4.85 -6.46 19.59
CA LYS A 49 -5.01 -6.48 18.13
C LYS A 49 -3.70 -6.03 17.50
N VAL A 50 -3.06 -6.94 16.76
CA VAL A 50 -1.80 -6.64 16.06
C VAL A 50 -2.06 -5.59 14.98
N HIS A 51 -1.19 -4.58 14.94
CA HIS A 51 -1.28 -3.47 13.99
C HIS A 51 -0.16 -3.55 12.95
N PHE A 52 -0.45 -3.03 11.75
CA PHE A 52 0.54 -2.96 10.68
C PHE A 52 1.80 -2.19 11.09
N THR A 53 1.68 -1.20 11.98
CA THR A 53 2.78 -0.33 12.43
C THR A 53 3.67 -0.95 13.50
N ASP A 54 3.34 -2.12 14.03
CA ASP A 54 4.11 -2.77 15.09
C ASP A 54 5.50 -3.16 14.58
N ALA A 55 6.52 -3.00 15.44
CA ALA A 55 7.91 -3.19 15.04
C ALA A 55 8.18 -4.62 14.54
N GLU A 56 7.65 -5.62 15.23
CA GLU A 56 7.79 -7.04 14.84
C GLU A 56 7.16 -7.32 13.48
N VAL A 57 5.95 -6.79 13.23
CA VAL A 57 5.26 -6.91 11.94
C VAL A 57 6.06 -6.23 10.83
N GLN A 58 6.52 -5.00 11.07
CA GLN A 58 7.32 -4.25 10.11
C GLN A 58 8.64 -4.95 9.79
N ASP A 59 9.29 -5.57 10.76
CA ASP A 59 10.55 -6.28 10.54
C ASP A 59 10.34 -7.56 9.73
N VAL A 60 9.27 -8.31 10.00
CA VAL A 60 8.87 -9.46 9.17
C VAL A 60 8.57 -8.99 7.74
N LEU A 61 7.73 -7.97 7.58
CA LEU A 61 7.37 -7.44 6.25
C LEU A 61 8.57 -6.90 5.47
N LYS A 62 9.56 -6.28 6.14
CA LYS A 62 10.82 -5.87 5.51
C LYS A 62 11.60 -7.07 4.97
N ARG A 63 11.73 -8.15 5.76
CA ARG A 63 12.42 -9.38 5.31
C ARG A 63 11.74 -9.98 4.09
N ILE A 64 10.42 -10.18 4.16
CA ILE A 64 9.62 -10.71 3.06
C ILE A 64 9.52 -9.70 1.89
N THR A 65 9.85 -8.42 2.03
CA THR A 65 9.88 -7.51 0.87
C THR A 65 11.14 -7.72 0.03
N GLY A 66 12.24 -8.10 0.67
CA GLY A 66 13.56 -8.18 0.04
C GLY A 66 14.09 -6.82 -0.42
N LEU A 67 15.34 -6.83 -0.88
CA LEU A 67 16.03 -5.65 -1.40
C LEU A 67 16.68 -6.00 -2.73
N ASP A 68 16.17 -5.45 -3.83
CA ASP A 68 16.80 -5.54 -5.15
C ASP A 68 17.11 -4.12 -5.65
N LEU A 69 18.39 -3.75 -5.62
CA LEU A 69 18.86 -2.42 -6.03
C LEU A 69 18.51 -2.10 -7.49
N ASN A 70 18.51 -3.10 -8.38
CA ASN A 70 18.20 -2.89 -9.79
C ASN A 70 16.73 -2.51 -9.99
N LYS A 71 15.85 -3.12 -9.18
CA LYS A 71 14.41 -2.83 -9.20
C LYS A 71 14.09 -1.51 -8.52
N VAL A 72 14.70 -1.23 -7.37
CA VAL A 72 14.49 0.01 -6.61
C VAL A 72 14.95 1.23 -7.42
N PHE A 73 16.14 1.15 -8.03
CA PHE A 73 16.72 2.25 -8.83
C PHE A 73 16.54 2.07 -10.34
N ARG A 74 15.44 1.43 -10.76
CA ARG A 74 15.14 1.24 -12.17
C ARG A 74 15.11 2.60 -12.91
N PRO A 75 15.61 2.68 -14.15
CA PRO A 75 15.58 3.92 -14.92
C PRO A 75 14.15 4.43 -15.14
N VAL A 76 13.87 5.65 -14.67
CA VAL A 76 12.58 6.31 -14.87
C VAL A 76 12.65 7.20 -16.10
N LYS A 77 11.53 7.30 -16.84
CA LYS A 77 11.40 8.22 -17.97
C LYS A 77 11.40 9.66 -17.44
N GLN A 78 12.53 10.32 -17.55
CA GLN A 78 12.73 11.72 -17.15
C GLN A 78 13.73 12.40 -18.07
N GLU A 79 13.85 13.72 -17.96
CA GLU A 79 14.90 14.47 -18.65
C GLU A 79 16.27 13.93 -18.25
N LEU A 80 17.02 13.45 -19.24
CA LEU A 80 18.30 12.81 -19.02
C LEU A 80 19.40 13.87 -18.88
N LYS A 81 20.27 13.66 -17.89
CA LYS A 81 21.50 14.42 -17.70
C LYS A 81 22.70 13.54 -18.05
N PRO A 82 23.81 14.12 -18.55
CA PRO A 82 25.00 13.33 -18.83
C PRO A 82 25.49 12.62 -17.55
N PRO A 83 25.82 11.32 -17.62
CA PRO A 83 26.29 10.57 -16.46
C PRO A 83 27.68 11.06 -16.02
N LYS A 84 27.98 10.93 -14.72
CA LYS A 84 29.29 11.28 -14.14
C LYS A 84 30.05 10.00 -13.82
N TYR A 85 31.23 9.85 -14.42
CA TYR A 85 32.12 8.73 -14.15
C TYR A 85 33.10 9.07 -13.02
N LYS A 86 33.40 8.10 -12.17
CA LYS A 86 34.37 8.21 -11.08
C LYS A 86 35.20 6.92 -11.04
N LEU A 87 36.51 7.06 -10.81
CA LEU A 87 37.40 5.93 -10.55
C LEU A 87 37.35 5.64 -9.05
N LEU A 88 37.03 4.41 -8.67
CA LEU A 88 36.87 3.99 -7.27
C LEU A 88 37.81 2.82 -6.97
N THR A 89 38.34 2.78 -5.75
CA THR A 89 38.96 1.56 -5.20
C THR A 89 37.89 0.57 -4.73
N ASP A 90 38.25 -0.69 -4.51
CA ASP A 90 37.30 -1.70 -4.03
C ASP A 90 36.64 -1.32 -2.70
N ALA A 91 37.39 -0.66 -1.81
CA ALA A 91 36.84 -0.16 -0.54
C ALA A 91 35.79 0.93 -0.77
N GLN A 92 36.08 1.89 -1.65
CA GLN A 92 35.14 2.95 -2.01
C GLN A 92 33.90 2.43 -2.75
N LEU A 93 34.06 1.38 -3.57
CA LEU A 93 32.94 0.71 -4.23
C LEU A 93 32.01 0.05 -3.20
N LYS A 94 32.57 -0.68 -2.22
CA LYS A 94 31.79 -1.28 -1.13
C LYS A 94 31.04 -0.23 -0.31
N GLU A 95 31.67 0.89 -0.01
CA GLU A 95 31.01 2.01 0.68
C GLU A 95 29.88 2.62 -0.16
N ALA A 96 30.07 2.77 -1.48
CA ALA A 96 29.04 3.29 -2.37
C ALA A 96 27.84 2.34 -2.46
N VAL A 97 28.08 1.02 -2.50
CA VAL A 97 27.01 0.01 -2.47
C VAL A 97 26.24 0.07 -1.15
N LYS A 98 26.93 0.15 0.00
CA LYS A 98 26.25 0.30 1.30
C LYS A 98 25.38 1.56 1.38
N LYS A 99 25.87 2.69 0.88
CA LYS A 99 25.07 3.94 0.81
C LYS A 99 23.83 3.78 -0.08
N ALA A 100 23.96 3.06 -1.20
CA ALA A 100 22.82 2.76 -2.07
C ALA A 100 21.81 1.83 -1.39
N GLU A 101 22.27 0.85 -0.60
CA GLU A 101 21.41 -0.02 0.21
C GLU A 101 20.65 0.75 1.30
N GLU A 102 21.31 1.65 2.03
CA GLU A 102 20.68 2.52 3.03
C GLU A 102 19.63 3.45 2.39
N GLU A 103 19.93 4.02 1.23
CA GLU A 103 18.99 4.85 0.47
C GLU A 103 17.81 4.03 -0.03
N ALA A 104 18.05 2.82 -0.55
CA ALA A 104 17.01 1.91 -0.99
C ALA A 104 16.09 1.49 0.17
N GLN A 105 16.62 1.22 1.35
CA GLN A 105 15.83 0.94 2.55
C GLN A 105 14.93 2.13 2.92
N ARG A 106 15.42 3.37 2.77
CA ARG A 106 14.60 4.57 3.01
C ARG A 106 13.46 4.69 2.00
N LEU A 107 13.71 4.39 0.73
CA LEU A 107 12.69 4.39 -0.33
C LEU A 107 11.66 3.27 -0.16
N LEU A 108 12.07 2.12 0.38
CA LEU A 108 11.20 0.97 0.65
C LEU A 108 10.35 1.11 1.92
N LYS A 109 10.39 2.27 2.59
CA LYS A 109 9.51 2.51 3.74
C LYS A 109 8.05 2.39 3.34
N MET A 110 7.37 1.42 3.91
CA MET A 110 5.98 1.10 3.59
C MET A 110 5.03 2.23 4.04
N PRO A 111 4.01 2.59 3.23
CA PRO A 111 2.97 3.51 3.65
C PRO A 111 2.10 2.86 4.75
N PRO A 112 1.61 3.64 5.72
CA PRO A 112 0.76 3.11 6.78
C PRO A 112 -0.60 2.65 6.24
N VAL A 113 -1.10 1.53 6.74
CA VAL A 113 -2.44 1.02 6.42
C VAL A 113 -3.43 1.53 7.48
N LEU A 114 -4.40 2.34 7.06
CA LEU A 114 -5.41 2.94 7.94
C LEU A 114 -6.80 2.32 7.75
N PRO A 115 -7.67 2.34 8.78
CA PRO A 115 -9.09 2.04 8.62
C PRO A 115 -9.77 3.10 7.73
N GLU A 116 -10.97 2.78 7.25
CA GLU A 116 -11.72 3.73 6.42
C GLU A 116 -12.28 4.83 7.31
N ARG A 117 -12.15 6.08 6.85
CA ARG A 117 -12.68 7.22 7.59
C ARG A 117 -14.20 7.21 7.57
N GLN A 118 -14.81 7.61 8.69
CA GLN A 118 -16.26 7.79 8.79
C GLN A 118 -16.69 9.10 8.11
N PRO A 119 -17.88 9.16 7.49
CA PRO A 119 -18.41 10.40 6.93
C PRO A 119 -18.57 11.47 8.01
N ILE A 120 -18.43 12.74 7.62
CA ILE A 120 -18.59 13.89 8.51
C ILE A 120 -19.98 14.47 8.28
N ASP A 121 -20.88 14.26 9.22
CA ASP A 121 -22.23 14.81 9.22
C ASP A 121 -22.41 15.70 10.46
N ASP A 122 -21.77 16.87 10.43
CA ASP A 122 -21.78 17.82 11.54
C ASP A 122 -22.31 19.18 11.07
N VAL A 123 -23.44 19.59 11.66
CA VAL A 123 -24.13 20.85 11.38
C VAL A 123 -23.82 21.84 12.48
N LEU A 124 -23.27 22.99 12.10
CA LEU A 124 -22.85 24.03 13.04
C LEU A 124 -23.99 25.01 13.36
N CYS A 125 -24.79 25.37 12.36
CA CYS A 125 -25.86 26.36 12.49
C CYS A 125 -26.91 26.19 11.39
N GLU A 126 -28.17 26.54 11.69
CA GLU A 126 -29.29 26.49 10.74
C GLU A 126 -30.03 27.83 10.74
N ASP A 127 -29.91 28.58 9.64
CA ASP A 127 -30.54 29.89 9.48
C ASP A 127 -31.61 29.84 8.39
N LYS A 128 -32.84 29.46 8.76
CA LYS A 128 -33.97 29.32 7.82
C LYS A 128 -34.34 30.62 7.07
N ILE A 129 -33.94 31.77 7.60
CA ILE A 129 -34.16 33.09 6.96
C ILE A 129 -33.41 33.18 5.62
N LEU A 130 -32.29 32.46 5.48
CA LEU A 130 -31.46 32.48 4.28
C LEU A 130 -31.91 31.46 3.23
N GLU A 131 -32.93 30.64 3.55
CA GLU A 131 -33.45 29.62 2.65
C GLU A 131 -34.02 30.27 1.39
N GLY A 132 -33.53 29.84 0.22
CA GLY A 132 -33.99 30.32 -1.08
C GLY A 132 -33.44 31.67 -1.53
N MET A 133 -32.52 32.29 -0.78
CA MET A 133 -31.83 33.52 -1.24
C MET A 133 -30.78 33.24 -2.31
N ASP A 134 -30.02 32.15 -2.16
CA ASP A 134 -28.97 31.74 -3.08
C ASP A 134 -29.31 30.42 -3.78
N THR A 135 -28.81 30.22 -5.00
CA THR A 135 -29.00 28.97 -5.76
C THR A 135 -27.84 27.98 -5.60
N ALA A 136 -26.65 28.47 -5.25
CA ALA A 136 -25.44 27.69 -5.12
C ALA A 136 -24.95 27.62 -3.68
N LYS A 137 -24.20 26.58 -3.34
CA LYS A 137 -23.53 26.48 -2.05
C LYS A 137 -22.24 27.31 -2.02
N TYR A 138 -21.97 27.94 -0.90
CA TYR A 138 -20.70 28.63 -0.64
C TYR A 138 -19.80 27.75 0.21
N VAL A 139 -18.50 27.74 -0.09
CA VAL A 139 -17.54 26.97 0.69
C VAL A 139 -16.45 27.88 1.23
N PHE A 140 -16.36 27.95 2.55
CA PHE A 140 -15.38 28.75 3.27
C PHE A 140 -14.27 27.83 3.76
N THR A 141 -13.03 28.15 3.40
CA THR A 141 -11.84 27.36 3.74
C THR A 141 -10.84 28.24 4.47
N ASP A 142 -10.44 27.84 5.67
CA ASP A 142 -9.32 28.46 6.36
C ASP A 142 -8.02 28.13 5.61
N ILE A 143 -7.25 29.14 5.20
CA ILE A 143 -5.99 29.01 4.47
C ILE A 143 -4.74 29.30 5.33
N THR A 144 -4.87 29.31 6.66
CA THR A 144 -3.74 29.52 7.58
C THR A 144 -2.66 28.45 7.39
N TYR A 145 -1.40 28.86 7.18
CA TYR A 145 -0.32 27.95 6.79
C TYR A 145 0.08 26.95 7.89
N ASN A 146 0.13 27.38 9.15
CA ASN A 146 0.63 26.57 10.26
C ASN A 146 -0.34 25.50 10.78
N ILE A 147 -1.51 25.34 10.16
CA ILE A 147 -2.54 24.38 10.60
C ILE A 147 -2.46 23.10 9.76
N PRO A 148 -2.39 21.90 10.39
CA PRO A 148 -2.42 20.64 9.68
C PRO A 148 -3.69 20.46 8.83
N HIS A 149 -3.55 19.80 7.68
CA HIS A 149 -4.65 19.55 6.76
C HIS A 149 -5.80 18.72 7.35
N ARG A 150 -5.59 17.98 8.45
CA ARG A 150 -6.63 17.22 9.15
C ARG A 150 -7.43 18.07 10.15
N GLU A 151 -6.83 19.13 10.69
CA GLU A 151 -7.43 20.01 11.71
C GLU A 151 -8.03 21.29 11.11
N ARG A 152 -7.71 21.60 9.86
CA ARG A 152 -8.19 22.77 9.12
C ARG A 152 -9.72 22.86 9.08
N PHE A 153 -10.28 24.04 9.32
CA PHE A 153 -11.72 24.28 9.23
C PHE A 153 -12.16 24.52 7.79
N ILE A 154 -13.12 23.73 7.32
CA ILE A 154 -13.78 23.89 6.02
C ILE A 154 -15.28 23.71 6.24
N VAL A 155 -16.03 24.75 5.92
CA VAL A 155 -17.48 24.81 6.15
C VAL A 155 -18.21 25.15 4.86
N VAL A 156 -19.39 24.57 4.70
CA VAL A 156 -20.25 24.71 3.53
C VAL A 156 -21.56 25.34 3.98
N ARG A 157 -21.92 26.48 3.37
CA ARG A 157 -23.23 27.07 3.51
C ARG A 157 -24.09 26.60 2.36
N GLU A 158 -25.15 25.86 2.69
CA GLU A 158 -26.11 25.35 1.71
C GLU A 158 -27.21 26.39 1.40
N PRO A 159 -27.86 26.30 0.22
CA PRO A 159 -29.02 27.12 -0.14
C PRO A 159 -30.20 27.03 0.84
N SER A 160 -30.28 25.97 1.64
CA SER A 160 -31.26 25.77 2.71
C SER A 160 -31.01 26.66 3.94
N GLY A 161 -29.90 27.41 3.97
CA GLY A 161 -29.48 28.19 5.13
C GLY A 161 -28.68 27.38 6.17
N VAL A 162 -28.43 26.10 5.93
CA VAL A 162 -27.63 25.24 6.82
C VAL A 162 -26.14 25.52 6.63
N LEU A 163 -25.41 25.72 7.73
CA LEU A 163 -23.95 25.78 7.79
C LEU A 163 -23.42 24.48 8.38
N ARG A 164 -22.80 23.65 7.56
CA ARG A 164 -22.24 22.35 7.97
C ARG A 164 -20.74 22.27 7.70
N LYS A 165 -20.08 21.26 8.28
CA LYS A 165 -18.72 20.89 7.87
C LYS A 165 -18.73 20.31 6.45
N ALA A 166 -17.64 20.54 5.73
CA ALA A 166 -17.46 19.96 4.40
C ALA A 166 -17.32 18.43 4.48
N SER A 167 -17.83 17.73 3.47
CA SER A 167 -17.58 16.29 3.34
C SER A 167 -16.09 16.03 3.11
N TRP A 168 -15.65 14.78 3.27
CA TRP A 168 -14.26 14.43 3.04
C TRP A 168 -13.81 14.65 1.59
N GLU A 169 -14.68 14.39 0.61
CA GLU A 169 -14.41 14.61 -0.81
C GLU A 169 -14.29 16.10 -1.12
N GLU A 170 -15.20 16.91 -0.55
CA GLU A 170 -15.14 18.38 -0.65
C GLU A 170 -13.84 18.90 -0.04
N ARG A 171 -13.49 18.42 1.15
CA ARG A 171 -12.27 18.78 1.88
C ARG A 171 -11.01 18.46 1.07
N ASP A 172 -10.88 17.21 0.61
CA ASP A 172 -9.71 16.75 -0.15
C ASP A 172 -9.53 17.56 -1.44
N ARG A 173 -10.64 17.86 -2.13
CA ARG A 173 -10.62 18.69 -3.34
C ARG A 173 -10.19 20.13 -3.04
N LEU A 174 -10.74 20.75 -2.00
CA LEU A 174 -10.46 22.15 -1.66
C LEU A 174 -9.05 22.34 -1.13
N ILE A 175 -8.54 21.38 -0.35
CA ILE A 175 -7.14 21.38 0.07
C ILE A 175 -6.25 21.36 -1.16
N GLN A 176 -6.54 20.55 -2.18
CA GLN A 176 -5.74 20.55 -3.42
C GLN A 176 -5.86 21.86 -4.23
N VAL A 177 -6.99 22.60 -4.13
CA VAL A 177 -7.14 23.92 -4.78
C VAL A 177 -6.20 24.95 -4.15
N TYR A 178 -6.22 25.05 -2.81
CA TYR A 178 -5.45 26.08 -2.09
C TYR A 178 -4.00 25.66 -1.80
N PHE A 179 -3.75 24.36 -1.64
CA PHE A 179 -2.46 23.75 -1.33
C PHE A 179 -2.15 22.64 -2.34
N PRO A 180 -1.75 22.99 -3.57
CA PRO A 180 -1.55 22.01 -4.63
C PRO A 180 -0.37 21.07 -4.33
N ARG A 181 -0.66 19.77 -4.23
CA ARG A 181 0.36 18.72 -4.17
C ARG A 181 0.71 18.23 -5.57
N GLU A 182 1.99 18.04 -5.85
CA GLU A 182 2.46 17.51 -7.13
C GLU A 182 1.84 16.14 -7.44
N GLY A 183 1.36 15.98 -8.68
CA GLY A 183 0.77 14.73 -9.17
C GLY A 183 -0.69 14.48 -8.80
N ARG A 184 -1.22 15.13 -7.75
CA ARG A 184 -2.64 15.03 -7.36
C ARG A 184 -3.50 15.93 -8.23
N LYS A 185 -4.59 15.38 -8.78
CA LYS A 185 -5.58 16.13 -9.58
C LYS A 185 -6.82 16.43 -8.75
N LEU A 186 -7.51 17.54 -9.07
CA LEU A 186 -8.77 17.93 -8.42
C LEU A 186 -9.88 16.91 -8.59
N THR A 187 -9.98 16.35 -9.80
CA THR A 187 -10.92 15.28 -10.13
C THR A 187 -10.14 13.98 -10.28
N ALA A 188 -10.69 12.90 -9.71
CA ALA A 188 -10.14 11.57 -9.85
C ALA A 188 -9.95 11.22 -11.33
N PRO A 189 -8.73 10.86 -11.75
CA PRO A 189 -8.44 10.43 -13.11
C PRO A 189 -9.27 9.20 -13.52
N PRO A 190 -9.66 9.08 -14.80
CA PRO A 190 -10.53 7.99 -15.25
C PRO A 190 -9.89 6.61 -15.15
N ILE A 191 -8.56 6.51 -14.97
CA ILE A 191 -7.85 5.24 -14.79
C ILE A 191 -8.36 4.44 -13.58
N PHE A 192 -8.92 5.09 -12.57
CA PHE A 192 -9.45 4.45 -11.35
C PHE A 192 -10.87 3.88 -11.51
N LYS A 193 -11.47 4.03 -12.70
CA LYS A 193 -12.71 3.33 -13.05
C LYS A 193 -12.40 1.85 -13.31
N GLU A 194 -13.30 0.97 -12.88
CA GLU A 194 -13.10 -0.48 -12.93
C GLU A 194 -12.78 -1.02 -14.33
N GLU A 195 -13.45 -0.48 -15.35
CA GLU A 195 -13.22 -0.82 -16.75
C GLU A 195 -11.77 -0.57 -17.17
N ASN A 196 -11.22 0.58 -16.77
CA ASN A 196 -9.86 0.98 -17.10
C ASN A 196 -8.83 0.22 -16.26
N LEU A 197 -9.15 -0.07 -14.99
CA LEU A 197 -8.29 -0.89 -14.13
C LEU A 197 -8.04 -2.27 -14.74
N LYS A 198 -9.07 -2.95 -15.25
CA LYS A 198 -8.93 -4.25 -15.92
C LYS A 198 -7.95 -4.20 -17.10
N VAL A 199 -8.01 -3.13 -17.90
CA VAL A 199 -7.09 -2.93 -19.03
C VAL A 199 -5.64 -2.77 -18.54
N VAL A 200 -5.43 -2.02 -17.46
CA VAL A 200 -4.09 -1.79 -16.88
C VAL A 200 -3.54 -3.05 -16.23
N PHE A 201 -4.39 -3.84 -15.57
CA PHE A 201 -4.03 -5.14 -14.99
C PHE A 201 -3.61 -6.16 -16.06
N GLY A 202 -4.29 -6.14 -17.23
CA GLY A 202 -3.88 -6.91 -18.40
C GLY A 202 -2.48 -6.57 -18.92
N GLN A 203 -1.97 -5.37 -18.62
CA GLN A 203 -0.64 -4.91 -19.00
C GLN A 203 0.42 -5.13 -17.91
N ASN A 204 0.08 -5.80 -16.80
CA ASN A 204 0.96 -6.01 -15.64
C ASN A 204 1.48 -4.72 -15.00
N ARG A 205 0.69 -3.63 -15.07
CA ARG A 205 1.05 -2.30 -14.55
C ARG A 205 0.44 -2.01 -13.18
N HIS A 206 0.35 -3.03 -12.33
CA HIS A 206 -0.22 -2.93 -10.98
C HIS A 206 0.52 -1.93 -10.11
N GLU A 207 1.86 -1.93 -10.18
CA GLU A 207 2.70 -0.99 -9.42
C GLU A 207 2.43 0.47 -9.81
N GLU A 208 2.21 0.76 -11.10
CA GLU A 208 1.89 2.12 -11.58
C GLU A 208 0.55 2.60 -11.02
N VAL A 209 -0.47 1.72 -10.96
CA VAL A 209 -1.79 2.04 -10.41
C VAL A 209 -1.69 2.38 -8.92
N LEU A 210 -0.98 1.55 -8.15
CA LEU A 210 -0.81 1.74 -6.71
C LEU A 210 -0.01 3.01 -6.40
N ASN A 211 1.08 3.26 -7.14
CA ASN A 211 1.85 4.51 -7.03
C ASN A 211 0.98 5.73 -7.35
N TYR A 212 0.12 5.63 -8.36
CA TYR A 212 -0.77 6.74 -8.68
C TYR A 212 -1.85 6.94 -7.61
N CYS A 213 -2.35 5.86 -7.02
CA CYS A 213 -3.31 5.88 -5.92
C CYS A 213 -2.74 6.60 -4.68
N LEU A 214 -1.48 6.30 -4.30
CA LEU A 214 -0.77 6.93 -3.19
C LEU A 214 -0.63 8.46 -3.31
N VAL A 215 -0.59 8.97 -4.55
CA VAL A 215 -0.47 10.41 -4.82
C VAL A 215 -1.86 11.05 -4.90
N GLN A 216 -2.82 10.37 -5.54
CA GLN A 216 -4.13 10.93 -5.83
C GLN A 216 -5.06 10.98 -4.61
N PHE A 217 -5.04 9.94 -3.78
CA PHE A 217 -5.99 9.76 -2.68
C PHE A 217 -5.31 9.73 -1.32
N GLU A 218 -6.08 10.01 -0.27
CA GLU A 218 -5.63 9.83 1.11
C GLU A 218 -5.74 8.35 1.53
N PRO A 219 -4.82 7.84 2.37
CA PRO A 219 -4.74 6.41 2.71
C PRO A 219 -5.97 5.85 3.45
N ASP A 220 -6.79 6.71 4.05
CA ASP A 220 -8.01 6.37 4.77
C ASP A 220 -9.29 6.57 3.94
N SER A 221 -9.17 7.04 2.68
CA SER A 221 -10.31 7.25 1.79
C SER A 221 -10.86 5.93 1.24
N ALA A 222 -12.18 5.91 0.96
CA ALA A 222 -12.87 4.76 0.38
C ALA A 222 -12.28 4.36 -0.98
N ASP A 223 -12.02 5.33 -1.86
CA ASP A 223 -11.44 5.09 -3.18
C ASP A 223 -10.03 4.51 -3.12
N PHE A 224 -9.20 4.99 -2.18
CA PHE A 224 -7.87 4.43 -1.96
C PHE A 224 -7.94 2.95 -1.63
N LYS A 225 -8.79 2.59 -0.67
CA LYS A 225 -9.00 1.20 -0.24
C LYS A 225 -9.55 0.34 -1.36
N ARG A 226 -10.58 0.81 -2.07
CA ARG A 226 -11.20 0.11 -3.19
C ARG A 226 -10.16 -0.24 -4.26
N VAL A 227 -9.34 0.74 -4.69
CA VAL A 227 -8.32 0.51 -5.71
C VAL A 227 -7.23 -0.45 -5.23
N HIS A 228 -6.77 -0.32 -3.99
CA HIS A 228 -5.78 -1.24 -3.40
C HIS A 228 -6.31 -2.67 -3.34
N THR A 229 -7.51 -2.87 -2.78
CA THR A 229 -8.16 -4.19 -2.68
C THR A 229 -8.33 -4.83 -4.05
N LEU A 230 -8.89 -4.12 -5.04
CA LEU A 230 -9.06 -4.65 -6.40
C LEU A 230 -7.73 -5.05 -7.05
N THR A 231 -6.67 -4.27 -6.81
CA THR A 231 -5.34 -4.56 -7.35
C THR A 231 -4.74 -5.80 -6.67
N TYR A 232 -4.89 -5.93 -5.35
CA TYR A 232 -4.40 -7.09 -4.60
C TYR A 232 -5.13 -8.39 -4.97
N GLU A 233 -6.45 -8.32 -5.14
CA GLU A 233 -7.26 -9.45 -5.61
C GLU A 233 -6.86 -9.91 -7.01
N ASP A 234 -6.55 -9.00 -7.93
CA ASP A 234 -6.09 -9.36 -9.28
C ASP A 234 -4.69 -10.01 -9.26
N ILE A 235 -3.81 -9.51 -8.38
CA ILE A 235 -2.47 -10.09 -8.17
C ILE A 235 -2.58 -11.52 -7.63
N GLU A 236 -3.41 -11.74 -6.61
CA GLU A 236 -3.64 -13.08 -6.03
C GLU A 236 -4.24 -14.04 -7.07
N LYS A 237 -5.26 -13.60 -7.82
CA LYS A 237 -5.91 -14.42 -8.86
C LYS A 237 -4.94 -14.91 -9.93
N HIS A 238 -3.96 -14.10 -10.32
CA HIS A 238 -3.02 -14.43 -11.39
C HIS A 238 -1.62 -14.81 -10.89
N GLY A 239 -1.39 -14.85 -9.58
CA GLY A 239 -0.08 -15.17 -8.99
C GLY A 239 1.03 -14.16 -9.33
N LYS A 240 0.70 -12.87 -9.50
CA LYS A 240 1.65 -11.84 -9.99
C LYS A 240 2.41 -11.12 -8.86
N TYR A 241 2.82 -11.83 -7.80
CA TYR A 241 3.42 -11.21 -6.60
C TYR A 241 4.77 -10.53 -6.87
N GLU A 242 5.55 -11.08 -7.79
CA GLU A 242 6.88 -10.56 -8.13
C GLU A 242 6.83 -9.14 -8.70
N LEU A 243 5.67 -8.68 -9.22
CA LEU A 243 5.50 -7.29 -9.66
C LEU A 243 5.73 -6.30 -8.52
N LEU A 244 5.21 -6.58 -7.32
CA LEU A 244 5.34 -5.68 -6.17
C LEU A 244 6.54 -6.00 -5.27
N ARG A 245 7.23 -7.13 -5.47
CA ARG A 245 8.43 -7.47 -4.70
C ARG A 245 9.49 -6.37 -4.78
N SER A 246 10.26 -6.12 -3.71
CA SER A 246 11.24 -5.02 -3.64
C SER A 246 10.64 -3.64 -3.95
N THR A 247 9.37 -3.41 -3.56
CA THR A 247 8.72 -2.09 -3.58
C THR A 247 8.11 -1.82 -2.20
N CYS A 248 7.90 -0.55 -1.85
CA CYS A 248 7.25 -0.16 -0.59
C CYS A 248 5.77 -0.62 -0.50
N LEU A 249 5.20 -1.07 -1.62
CA LEU A 249 3.81 -1.51 -1.75
C LEU A 249 3.61 -2.97 -1.35
N PHE A 250 4.68 -3.77 -1.31
CA PHE A 250 4.60 -5.20 -1.06
C PHE A 250 4.01 -5.53 0.32
N GLY A 251 4.43 -4.80 1.36
CA GLY A 251 3.91 -5.06 2.70
C GLY A 251 2.41 -4.79 2.83
N GLY A 252 1.86 -3.82 2.09
CA GLY A 252 0.42 -3.58 2.04
C GLY A 252 -0.34 -4.75 1.41
N LEU A 253 0.21 -5.37 0.36
CA LEU A 253 -0.33 -6.59 -0.24
C LEU A 253 -0.30 -7.76 0.77
N VAL A 254 0.86 -8.03 1.37
CA VAL A 254 1.01 -9.14 2.34
C VAL A 254 0.05 -8.95 3.51
N TRP A 255 -0.05 -7.73 4.04
CA TRP A 255 -0.95 -7.42 5.14
C TRP A 255 -2.42 -7.63 4.77
N HIS A 256 -2.82 -7.27 3.55
CA HIS A 256 -4.17 -7.53 3.05
C HIS A 256 -4.46 -9.03 2.94
N LEU A 257 -3.53 -9.80 2.35
CA LEU A 257 -3.67 -11.26 2.19
C LEU A 257 -3.76 -11.98 3.54
N VAL A 258 -2.90 -11.61 4.50
CA VAL A 258 -2.93 -12.15 5.87
C VAL A 258 -4.25 -11.78 6.55
N SER A 259 -4.66 -10.50 6.51
CA SER A 259 -5.90 -10.02 7.14
C SER A 259 -7.17 -10.69 6.57
N SER A 260 -7.12 -11.12 5.31
CA SER A 260 -8.21 -11.83 4.63
C SER A 260 -8.10 -13.36 4.75
N ARG A 261 -7.04 -13.89 5.37
CA ARG A 261 -6.70 -15.33 5.42
C ARG A 261 -6.54 -16.00 4.05
N ILE A 262 -6.04 -15.25 3.07
CA ILE A 262 -5.78 -15.75 1.70
C ILE A 262 -4.28 -15.66 1.43
N ILE A 263 -3.48 -16.48 2.13
CA ILE A 263 -2.01 -16.47 1.99
C ILE A 263 -1.47 -17.62 1.14
N ASP A 264 -2.31 -18.60 0.81
CA ASP A 264 -1.94 -19.82 0.07
C ASP A 264 -1.24 -19.55 -1.26
N GLY A 265 -1.74 -18.59 -2.04
CA GLY A 265 -1.15 -18.25 -3.35
C GLY A 265 0.24 -17.66 -3.22
N LEU A 266 0.43 -16.71 -2.30
CA LEU A 266 1.72 -16.12 -2.02
C LEU A 266 2.71 -17.14 -1.45
N LEU A 267 2.25 -17.99 -0.52
CA LEU A 267 3.07 -19.04 0.06
C LEU A 267 3.57 -20.02 -1.02
N LEU A 268 2.69 -20.44 -1.92
CA LEU A 268 3.06 -21.31 -3.03
C LEU A 268 4.07 -20.65 -3.98
N ASP A 269 3.91 -19.36 -4.32
CA ASP A 269 4.89 -18.63 -5.15
C ASP A 269 6.27 -18.53 -4.47
N MET A 270 6.32 -18.29 -3.15
CA MET A 270 7.57 -18.29 -2.39
C MET A 270 8.26 -19.65 -2.42
N LEU A 271 7.50 -20.74 -2.23
CA LEU A 271 8.02 -22.10 -2.30
C LEU A 271 8.54 -22.44 -3.71
N GLN A 272 7.80 -22.10 -4.76
CA GLN A 272 8.21 -22.37 -6.14
C GLN A 272 9.47 -21.61 -6.58
N ARG A 273 9.82 -20.52 -5.89
CA ARG A 273 11.01 -19.69 -6.14
C ARG A 273 12.15 -19.96 -5.16
N ASP A 274 12.07 -21.05 -4.41
CA ASP A 274 13.06 -21.47 -3.40
C ASP A 274 13.30 -20.43 -2.28
N ARG A 275 12.30 -19.58 -1.99
CA ARG A 275 12.35 -18.58 -0.91
C ARG A 275 11.75 -19.13 0.38
N LEU A 276 12.35 -20.20 0.90
CA LEU A 276 11.87 -20.91 2.10
C LEU A 276 11.80 -20.00 3.34
N GLN A 277 12.80 -19.14 3.55
CA GLN A 277 12.82 -18.26 4.72
C GLN A 277 11.67 -17.25 4.70
N ASP A 278 11.34 -16.70 3.53
CA ASP A 278 10.20 -15.79 3.36
C ASP A 278 8.87 -16.49 3.62
N ALA A 279 8.75 -17.73 3.17
CA ALA A 279 7.57 -18.56 3.43
C ALA A 279 7.38 -18.80 4.94
N VAL A 280 8.47 -19.09 5.67
CA VAL A 280 8.44 -19.24 7.12
C VAL A 280 8.03 -17.93 7.80
N ASP A 281 8.64 -16.82 7.39
CA ASP A 281 8.32 -15.48 7.89
C ASP A 281 6.84 -15.10 7.64
N LEU A 282 6.27 -15.50 6.51
CA LEU A 282 4.85 -15.29 6.19
C LEU A 282 3.93 -16.05 7.15
N VAL A 283 4.22 -17.32 7.45
CA VAL A 283 3.44 -18.10 8.42
C VAL A 283 3.65 -17.60 9.85
N GLN A 284 4.84 -17.09 10.18
CA GLN A 284 5.07 -16.40 11.46
C GLN A 284 4.18 -15.15 11.57
N LEU A 285 4.11 -14.33 10.52
CA LEU A 285 3.22 -13.18 10.49
C LEU A 285 1.75 -13.58 10.66
N PHE A 286 1.34 -14.66 10.00
CA PHE A 286 -0.01 -15.20 10.15
C PHE A 286 -0.34 -15.57 11.61
N LYS A 287 0.59 -16.24 12.31
CA LYS A 287 0.45 -16.57 13.73
C LYS A 287 0.34 -15.33 14.62
N LEU A 288 1.13 -14.29 14.33
CA LEU A 288 1.06 -13.03 15.08
C LEU A 288 -0.33 -12.40 14.93
N VAL A 289 -0.87 -12.35 13.71
CA VAL A 289 -2.19 -11.77 13.45
C VAL A 289 -3.32 -12.62 14.00
N TYR A 290 -3.19 -13.95 14.03
CA TYR A 290 -4.18 -14.89 14.56
C TYR A 290 -3.62 -15.80 15.66
N PRO A 291 -3.44 -15.29 16.90
CA PRO A 291 -2.89 -16.07 18.01
C PRO A 291 -3.73 -17.29 18.43
N GLN A 292 -5.03 -17.27 18.15
CA GLN A 292 -5.99 -18.32 18.49
C GLN A 292 -6.24 -19.30 17.32
N SER A 293 -5.49 -19.19 16.22
CA SER A 293 -5.59 -20.15 15.12
C SER A 293 -5.05 -21.53 15.52
N ASP A 294 -5.57 -22.59 14.90
CA ASP A 294 -5.05 -23.95 15.08
C ASP A 294 -3.55 -24.03 14.77
N VAL A 295 -3.10 -23.25 13.79
CA VAL A 295 -1.69 -23.11 13.43
C VAL A 295 -0.91 -22.55 14.61
N ALA A 296 -1.32 -21.44 15.20
CA ALA A 296 -0.63 -20.82 16.33
C ALA A 296 -0.60 -21.75 17.56
N LEU A 297 -1.69 -22.47 17.83
CA LEU A 297 -1.80 -23.37 18.97
C LEU A 297 -0.93 -24.63 18.83
N LYS A 298 -0.88 -25.24 17.64
CA LYS A 298 -0.11 -26.47 17.36
C LYS A 298 1.37 -26.22 17.07
N SER A 299 1.75 -25.00 16.68
CA SER A 299 3.14 -24.66 16.30
C SER A 299 3.89 -23.84 17.35
N LYS A 300 3.57 -23.95 18.64
CA LYS A 300 4.22 -23.16 19.71
C LYS A 300 5.75 -23.29 19.74
N GLN A 301 6.29 -24.46 19.34
CA GLN A 301 7.73 -24.74 19.29
C GLN A 301 8.24 -25.07 17.88
N ALA A 302 7.36 -25.18 16.87
CA ALA A 302 7.76 -25.56 15.52
C ALA A 302 8.49 -24.41 14.82
N THR A 303 9.64 -24.71 14.24
CA THR A 303 10.48 -23.73 13.52
C THR A 303 10.81 -24.22 12.11
N GLY A 304 11.09 -23.28 11.20
CA GLY A 304 11.47 -23.61 9.82
C GLY A 304 10.38 -24.38 9.06
N ILE A 305 10.77 -25.49 8.43
CA ILE A 305 9.89 -26.29 7.56
C ILE A 305 8.74 -26.93 8.35
N GLU A 306 8.94 -27.30 9.62
CA GLU A 306 7.88 -27.86 10.46
C GLU A 306 6.72 -26.90 10.63
N LEU A 307 7.00 -25.60 10.76
CA LEU A 307 5.97 -24.57 10.84
C LEU A 307 5.11 -24.54 9.57
N LEU A 308 5.73 -24.69 8.40
CA LEU A 308 5.04 -24.74 7.12
C LEU A 308 4.17 -25.99 6.98
N LYS A 309 4.62 -27.14 7.51
CA LYS A 309 3.83 -28.37 7.54
C LYS A 309 2.60 -28.22 8.43
N VAL A 310 2.76 -27.66 9.63
CA VAL A 310 1.62 -27.41 10.54
C VAL A 310 0.59 -26.48 9.88
N TYR A 311 1.04 -25.44 9.18
CA TYR A 311 0.16 -24.59 8.40
C TYR A 311 -0.58 -25.37 7.30
N ALA A 312 0.17 -26.18 6.54
CA ALA A 312 -0.39 -26.97 5.45
C ALA A 312 -1.44 -27.99 5.92
N ASP A 313 -1.32 -28.51 7.14
CA ASP A 313 -2.26 -29.47 7.71
C ASP A 313 -3.49 -28.82 8.36
N CYS A 314 -3.35 -27.62 8.92
CA CYS A 314 -4.44 -26.97 9.67
C CYS A 314 -5.28 -26.02 8.84
N GLU A 315 -4.67 -25.24 7.95
CA GLU A 315 -5.34 -24.10 7.31
C GLU A 315 -5.19 -23.98 5.81
N ALA A 316 -4.18 -24.62 5.20
CA ALA A 316 -4.01 -24.54 3.75
C ALA A 316 -5.21 -25.15 3.01
N GLN A 317 -5.77 -24.38 2.09
CA GLN A 317 -6.86 -24.81 1.21
C GLN A 317 -6.31 -25.47 -0.05
N LYS A 318 -5.13 -25.04 -0.51
CA LYS A 318 -4.49 -25.58 -1.73
C LYS A 318 -3.62 -26.80 -1.42
N PRO A 319 -3.95 -28.01 -1.95
CA PRO A 319 -3.13 -29.22 -1.73
C PRO A 319 -1.73 -29.11 -2.36
N ALA A 320 -1.58 -28.22 -3.36
CA ALA A 320 -0.30 -27.91 -4.00
C ALA A 320 0.79 -27.46 -3.01
N ILE A 321 0.42 -26.85 -1.86
CA ILE A 321 1.39 -26.44 -0.85
C ILE A 321 2.09 -27.66 -0.23
N LYS A 322 1.35 -28.72 0.08
CA LYS A 322 1.93 -29.97 0.62
C LYS A 322 2.89 -30.61 -0.37
N LEU A 323 2.50 -30.64 -1.65
CA LEU A 323 3.34 -31.17 -2.73
C LEU A 323 4.63 -30.35 -2.88
N ALA A 324 4.52 -29.02 -2.88
CA ALA A 324 5.69 -28.13 -2.97
C ALA A 324 6.65 -28.33 -1.79
N LEU A 325 6.13 -28.50 -0.57
CA LEU A 325 6.96 -28.82 0.61
C LEU A 325 7.67 -30.17 0.46
N GLN A 326 6.99 -31.21 -0.03
CA GLN A 326 7.61 -32.52 -0.26
C GLN A 326 8.74 -32.46 -1.29
N SER A 327 8.53 -31.71 -2.40
CA SER A 327 9.57 -31.52 -3.41
C SER A 327 10.81 -30.80 -2.84
N HIS A 328 10.59 -29.81 -1.97
CA HIS A 328 11.68 -29.11 -1.28
C HIS A 328 12.49 -30.03 -0.36
N GLU A 329 11.81 -30.89 0.41
CA GLU A 329 12.49 -31.84 1.30
C GLU A 329 13.31 -32.88 0.51
N GLN A 330 12.77 -33.37 -0.60
CA GLN A 330 13.50 -34.27 -1.49
C GLN A 330 14.73 -33.60 -2.11
N ALA A 331 14.60 -32.34 -2.55
CA ALA A 331 15.72 -31.57 -3.09
C ALA A 331 16.80 -31.30 -2.02
N MET A 332 16.41 -30.98 -0.79
CA MET A 332 17.34 -30.80 0.32
C MET A 332 18.08 -32.10 0.66
N ALA A 333 17.37 -33.23 0.67
CA ALA A 333 17.97 -34.54 0.93
C ALA A 333 19.00 -34.93 -0.13
N VAL A 334 18.70 -34.66 -1.41
CA VAL A 334 19.63 -34.90 -2.53
C VAL A 334 20.86 -33.98 -2.47
N ASN A 335 20.69 -32.70 -2.14
CA ASN A 335 21.82 -31.76 -2.03
C ASN A 335 22.71 -32.01 -0.81
N SER A 336 22.21 -32.73 0.20
CA SER A 336 22.96 -33.11 1.40
C SER A 336 23.70 -34.46 1.29
N ALA A 337 23.45 -35.22 0.22
CA ALA A 337 24.05 -36.53 -0.05
C ALA A 337 25.26 -36.41 -0.99
#